data_AF-A0A7C3D7N7-F1
#
_entry.id   AF-A0A7C3D7N7-F1
#
_cell.length_a   1.000
_cell.length_b   1.000
_cell.length_c   1.000
_cell.angle_alpha   90.00
_cell.angle_beta   90.00
_cell.angle_gamma   90.00
#
_symmetry.space_group_name_H-M   'P 1'
#
loop_
_entity.id
_entity.type
_entity.pdbx_description
1 polymer ?
#
loop_
_entity_poly.entity_id
_entity_poly.type
_entity_poly.pdbx_seq_one_letter_code
_entity_poly.pdbx_strand_id
1 'polypeptide(L)'
;MKRAILFLVVFILAGCRTQQQTTPVPKATATSASLSTSVSHPTTTSQPTPIPTTIEATAGGIITPEPTPTTAVCTPLPADMSLNILYDSDRHGVIEVEGLEPGERPTLLLTGQGEVTSDWWRKETQYENAVGADGRMQYRFDFRGWDSVEGVEFKGQLIHQRGVACFSIDLPLATTTAVPNQTPSQSTQAEDVIAHLETLQTKYEQMLNDHEGWLYAHYTDYFPTALRGSETAVNFLWLADTWVWEYWYEVSQGVVIRKIIHVSDENGGIWQRQLIDDGWTAWVLPVETLGERVQRLDNSTPNANTLWGPYRLIQQLQDTTKPDVTAWEADDLYHVTLYDSYEPPIEIVGFEEPVAASRVHFVFDNKRGVVVQQSTESLLAGGEWMQTQEVNLTQFDLLAQLPDNAARTLEEGTALIDAYR
;
A
#
# COMPACT_ATOMS: atom_id res chain seq x y z
N MET A 1 10.63 31.31 13.74
CA MET A 1 10.12 29.96 14.06
C MET A 1 9.37 29.46 12.85
N LYS A 2 10.03 28.65 12.01
CA LYS A 2 9.42 28.04 10.82
C LYS A 2 8.62 26.83 11.30
N ARG A 3 7.29 26.86 11.19
CA ARG A 3 6.47 25.65 11.30
C ARG A 3 6.69 24.90 10.00
N ALA A 4 7.53 23.86 10.02
CA ALA A 4 7.53 22.85 8.98
C ALA A 4 6.15 22.19 9.01
N ILE A 5 5.38 22.43 7.97
CA ILE A 5 4.06 21.84 7.76
C ILE A 5 4.31 20.40 7.34
N LEU A 6 4.42 19.53 8.35
CA LEU A 6 4.55 18.08 8.22
C LEU A 6 3.20 17.54 7.72
N PHE A 7 2.97 17.50 6.41
CA PHE A 7 1.74 16.96 5.82
C PHE A 7 1.93 15.73 4.93
N LEU A 8 3.16 15.22 4.77
CA LEU A 8 3.45 14.21 3.76
C LEU A 8 3.40 12.74 4.23
N VAL A 9 3.29 12.42 5.54
CA VAL A 9 3.32 11.00 6.00
C VAL A 9 2.22 10.60 7.01
N VAL A 10 1.34 11.50 7.47
CA VAL A 10 0.44 11.19 8.61
C VAL A 10 -1.00 10.79 8.22
N PHE A 11 -1.36 10.67 6.94
CA PHE A 11 -2.78 10.54 6.55
C PHE A 11 -3.34 9.13 6.34
N ILE A 12 -2.86 8.13 7.10
CA ILE A 12 -3.60 6.86 7.33
C ILE A 12 -3.96 6.66 8.84
N LEU A 13 -3.51 7.54 9.74
CA LEU A 13 -3.72 7.40 11.20
C LEU A 13 -4.60 8.52 11.81
N ALA A 14 -5.79 8.75 11.27
CA ALA A 14 -6.81 9.56 11.92
C ALA A 14 -8.05 8.71 12.25
N GLY A 15 -7.88 7.75 13.17
CA GLY A 15 -8.94 6.84 13.58
C GLY A 15 -8.80 6.26 14.98
N CYS A 16 -7.99 6.85 15.87
CA CYS A 16 -8.04 6.52 17.30
C CYS A 16 -7.72 7.76 18.12
N ARG A 17 -8.77 8.46 18.56
CA ARG A 17 -8.65 9.48 19.60
C ARG A 17 -9.08 8.88 20.93
N THR A 18 -8.11 8.73 21.80
CA THR A 18 -8.27 8.37 23.21
C THR A 18 -9.16 9.40 23.89
N GLN A 19 -10.39 9.02 24.27
CA GLN A 19 -11.20 9.83 25.18
C GLN A 19 -10.59 9.77 26.59
N GLN A 20 -9.81 10.78 26.96
CA GLN A 20 -9.64 11.14 28.36
C GLN A 20 -10.91 11.86 28.82
N GLN A 21 -11.81 11.10 29.44
CA GLN A 21 -12.98 11.64 30.11
C GLN A 21 -12.56 12.13 31.50
N THR A 22 -12.45 13.44 31.69
CA THR A 22 -12.40 14.07 33.01
C THR A 22 -13.66 14.89 33.23
N THR A 23 -14.55 14.39 34.08
CA THR A 23 -15.51 15.23 34.80
C THR A 23 -15.73 14.70 36.21
N PRO A 24 -15.81 15.57 37.23
CA PRO A 24 -15.85 15.18 38.63
C PRO A 24 -17.28 14.87 39.07
N VAL A 25 -17.45 13.80 39.86
CA VAL A 25 -18.70 13.51 40.55
C VAL A 25 -18.66 14.15 41.95
N PRO A 26 -19.72 14.87 42.37
CA PRO A 26 -19.82 15.39 43.73
C PRO A 26 -20.27 14.32 44.73
N LYS A 27 -19.71 14.44 45.95
CA LYS A 27 -20.07 13.72 47.17
C LYS A 27 -21.57 13.62 47.42
N ALA A 28 -22.03 12.42 47.77
CA ALA A 28 -23.08 12.22 48.76
C ALA A 28 -22.77 10.98 49.62
N THR A 29 -23.03 11.15 50.92
CA THR A 29 -22.66 10.32 52.06
C THR A 29 -23.72 9.26 52.36
N ALA A 30 -23.29 8.07 52.82
CA ALA A 30 -23.92 7.14 53.79
C ALA A 30 -23.67 5.67 53.37
N THR A 31 -23.51 4.63 54.19
CA THR A 31 -23.20 4.41 55.62
C THR A 31 -22.87 2.90 55.71
N SER A 32 -21.81 2.55 56.44
CA SER A 32 -21.40 1.26 57.03
C SER A 32 -22.11 -0.08 56.68
N ALA A 33 -21.29 -1.11 56.40
CA ALA A 33 -21.29 -2.36 57.19
C ALA A 33 -19.97 -3.12 57.00
N SER A 34 -19.36 -3.46 58.13
CA SER A 34 -18.16 -4.28 58.32
C SER A 34 -18.42 -5.77 58.14
N LEU A 35 -17.44 -6.54 57.67
CA LEU A 35 -17.15 -7.88 58.20
C LEU A 35 -15.71 -8.31 57.85
N SER A 36 -14.93 -8.51 58.90
CA SER A 36 -13.58 -9.04 58.92
C SER A 36 -13.58 -10.56 58.71
N THR A 37 -12.53 -11.10 58.09
CA THR A 37 -11.97 -12.40 58.49
C THR A 37 -10.52 -12.52 58.02
N SER A 38 -9.66 -12.89 58.97
CA SER A 38 -8.22 -13.08 58.88
C SER A 38 -7.91 -14.56 59.05
N VAL A 39 -7.00 -15.18 58.25
CA VAL A 39 -6.21 -16.36 58.66
C VAL A 39 -4.86 -16.45 57.90
N SER A 40 -3.79 -16.28 58.68
CA SER A 40 -2.48 -16.97 58.81
C SER A 40 -1.72 -17.65 57.66
N HIS A 41 -0.42 -17.31 57.56
CA HIS A 41 0.69 -18.17 57.10
C HIS A 41 1.07 -19.26 58.12
N PRO A 42 1.83 -20.28 57.70
CA PRO A 42 3.14 -20.46 58.33
C PRO A 42 4.28 -20.86 57.37
N THR A 43 5.49 -20.42 57.74
CA THR A 43 6.80 -20.80 57.20
C THR A 43 7.42 -21.86 58.11
N THR A 44 8.10 -22.89 57.58
CA THR A 44 9.27 -23.51 58.28
C THR A 44 10.19 -24.26 57.33
N THR A 45 11.49 -24.07 57.55
CA THR A 45 12.66 -24.61 56.84
C THR A 45 13.43 -25.54 57.77
N SER A 46 14.00 -26.66 57.27
CA SER A 46 15.39 -27.18 57.47
C SER A 46 15.56 -28.73 57.49
N GLN A 47 16.28 -29.25 56.44
CA GLN A 47 17.38 -30.26 56.34
C GLN A 47 17.41 -31.62 57.12
N PRO A 48 18.30 -32.61 56.77
CA PRO A 48 18.97 -33.00 55.50
C PRO A 48 19.00 -34.54 55.17
N THR A 49 19.16 -34.90 53.87
CA THR A 49 19.98 -35.98 53.19
C THR A 49 19.94 -37.45 53.69
N PRO A 50 19.82 -38.54 52.86
CA PRO A 50 20.73 -38.81 51.72
C PRO A 50 20.21 -39.47 50.42
N ILE A 51 21.14 -39.41 49.46
CA ILE A 51 21.25 -39.75 48.03
C ILE A 51 20.84 -41.19 47.66
N PRO A 52 20.26 -41.40 46.46
CA PRO A 52 20.95 -42.23 45.47
C PRO A 52 21.16 -41.52 44.13
N THR A 53 22.40 -41.67 43.66
CA THR A 53 23.01 -41.09 42.47
C THR A 53 22.31 -41.57 41.20
N THR A 54 21.74 -40.66 40.42
CA THR A 54 21.51 -40.85 38.99
C THR A 54 22.20 -39.70 38.27
N ILE A 55 23.13 -40.05 37.40
CA ILE A 55 24.00 -39.14 36.65
C ILE A 55 23.18 -38.62 35.47
N GLU A 56 22.69 -37.38 35.55
CA GLU A 56 22.23 -36.65 34.37
C GLU A 56 23.47 -36.15 33.61
N ALA A 57 23.64 -36.71 32.41
CA ALA A 57 24.67 -36.31 31.48
C ALA A 57 24.46 -34.84 31.09
N THR A 58 25.49 -34.04 31.37
CA THR A 58 25.65 -32.69 30.84
C THR A 58 25.74 -32.78 29.32
N ALA A 59 24.64 -32.49 28.62
CA ALA A 59 24.69 -32.23 27.20
C ALA A 59 25.38 -30.87 27.01
N GLY A 60 26.71 -30.91 26.87
CA GLY A 60 27.42 -29.87 26.14
C GLY A 60 26.75 -29.78 24.78
N GLY A 61 26.02 -28.69 24.54
CA GLY A 61 25.40 -28.42 23.27
C GLY A 61 26.48 -28.43 22.21
N ILE A 62 26.56 -29.53 21.46
CA ILE A 62 27.11 -29.49 20.12
C ILE A 62 26.19 -28.52 19.40
N ILE A 63 26.64 -27.28 19.22
CA ILE A 63 26.09 -26.39 18.22
C ILE A 63 26.34 -27.14 16.92
N THR A 64 25.32 -27.89 16.49
CA THR A 64 25.27 -28.36 15.12
C THR A 64 25.13 -27.06 14.35
N PRO A 65 26.13 -26.64 13.54
CA PRO A 65 25.91 -25.49 12.68
C PRO A 65 24.62 -25.78 11.92
N GLU A 66 23.67 -24.87 12.02
CA GLU A 66 22.51 -24.84 11.15
C GLU A 66 23.03 -25.12 9.73
N PRO A 67 22.50 -26.14 9.03
CA PRO A 67 23.06 -26.52 7.75
C PRO A 67 23.07 -25.27 6.88
N THR A 68 24.26 -24.78 6.57
CA THR A 68 24.41 -23.71 5.59
C THR A 68 23.66 -24.19 4.36
N PRO A 69 22.58 -23.51 3.91
CA PRO A 69 21.78 -23.96 2.79
C PRO A 69 22.75 -24.19 1.64
N THR A 70 22.94 -25.46 1.30
CA THR A 70 23.81 -25.83 0.19
C THR A 70 23.13 -25.25 -1.02
N THR A 71 23.79 -24.34 -1.73
CA THR A 71 23.25 -23.72 -2.94
C THR A 71 22.78 -24.85 -3.84
N ALA A 72 21.45 -25.00 -3.97
CA ALA A 72 20.89 -26.14 -4.67
C ALA A 72 21.41 -26.10 -6.11
N VAL A 73 22.03 -27.20 -6.55
CA VAL A 73 22.58 -27.28 -7.89
C VAL A 73 21.42 -27.23 -8.87
N CYS A 74 21.42 -26.26 -9.78
CA CYS A 74 20.43 -26.15 -10.84
C CYS A 74 20.38 -27.45 -11.65
N THR A 75 19.21 -28.08 -11.69
CA THR A 75 18.89 -29.23 -12.52
C THR A 75 17.94 -28.83 -13.66
N PRO A 76 17.96 -29.50 -14.81
CA PRO A 76 16.92 -29.32 -15.81
C PRO A 76 15.53 -29.57 -15.20
N LEU A 77 14.53 -28.85 -15.69
CA LEU A 77 13.14 -29.09 -15.33
C LEU A 77 12.77 -30.55 -15.70
N PRO A 78 12.05 -31.30 -14.84
CA PRO A 78 11.57 -32.64 -15.16
C PRO A 78 10.86 -32.70 -16.52
N ALA A 79 11.00 -33.81 -17.24
CA ALA A 79 10.52 -33.92 -18.62
C ALA A 79 8.99 -33.82 -18.78
N ASP A 80 8.25 -34.00 -17.69
CA ASP A 80 6.80 -33.90 -17.61
C ASP A 80 6.30 -32.50 -17.17
N MET A 81 7.22 -31.59 -16.87
CA MET A 81 6.91 -30.21 -16.50
C MET A 81 7.21 -29.22 -17.63
N SER A 82 6.46 -28.13 -17.64
CA SER A 82 6.72 -26.96 -18.48
C SER A 82 6.79 -25.70 -17.60
N LEU A 83 7.65 -24.76 -17.98
CA LEU A 83 7.69 -23.42 -17.40
C LEU A 83 7.55 -22.41 -18.53
N ASN A 84 6.53 -21.58 -18.45
CA ASN A 84 6.23 -20.52 -19.39
C ASN A 84 6.31 -19.18 -18.67
N ILE A 85 6.92 -18.20 -19.32
CA ILE A 85 6.90 -16.82 -18.84
C ILE A 85 6.11 -16.03 -19.88
N LEU A 86 4.97 -15.52 -19.43
CA LEU A 86 4.06 -14.73 -20.24
C LEU A 86 4.17 -13.28 -19.78
N TYR A 87 4.17 -12.35 -20.72
CA TYR A 87 4.13 -10.92 -20.41
C TYR A 87 2.75 -10.40 -20.78
N ASP A 88 1.98 -9.96 -19.78
CA ASP A 88 0.67 -9.35 -19.98
C ASP A 88 0.78 -7.82 -20.12
N SER A 89 1.90 -7.21 -19.71
CA SER A 89 2.28 -5.84 -20.05
C SER A 89 3.81 -5.66 -20.13
N ASP A 90 4.26 -4.43 -20.37
CA ASP A 90 5.67 -4.00 -20.26
C ASP A 90 6.21 -4.00 -18.81
N ARG A 91 5.35 -4.21 -17.81
CA ARG A 91 5.65 -4.10 -16.37
C ARG A 91 5.21 -5.32 -15.56
N HIS A 92 4.38 -6.17 -16.14
CA HIS A 92 3.82 -7.35 -15.50
C HIS A 92 4.13 -8.59 -16.31
N GLY A 93 4.37 -9.67 -15.58
CA GLY A 93 4.55 -10.99 -16.14
C GLY A 93 3.84 -12.04 -15.32
N VAL A 94 3.60 -13.18 -15.94
CA VAL A 94 3.05 -14.37 -15.30
C VAL A 94 4.02 -15.51 -15.56
N ILE A 95 4.52 -16.12 -14.49
CA ILE A 95 5.21 -17.40 -14.55
C ILE A 95 4.15 -18.48 -14.38
N GLU A 96 3.99 -19.30 -15.40
CA GLU A 96 3.13 -20.46 -15.39
C GLU A 96 3.98 -21.73 -15.39
N VAL A 97 3.74 -22.61 -14.42
CA VAL A 97 4.35 -23.93 -14.34
C VAL A 97 3.26 -24.98 -14.47
N GLU A 98 3.41 -25.92 -15.39
CA GLU A 98 2.52 -27.06 -15.56
C GLU A 98 3.26 -28.38 -15.30
N GLY A 99 2.50 -29.47 -15.12
CA GLY A 99 3.06 -30.81 -14.85
C GLY A 99 3.37 -31.05 -13.37
N LEU A 100 2.84 -30.21 -12.49
CA LEU A 100 2.90 -30.39 -11.05
C LEU A 100 1.74 -31.30 -10.59
N GLU A 101 1.94 -32.04 -9.50
CA GLU A 101 0.86 -32.83 -8.93
C GLU A 101 -0.07 -31.93 -8.09
N PRO A 102 -1.40 -32.11 -8.15
CA PRO A 102 -2.34 -31.35 -7.33
C PRO A 102 -1.98 -31.43 -5.84
N GLY A 103 -1.89 -30.27 -5.17
CA GLY A 103 -1.54 -30.18 -3.75
C GLY A 103 -0.03 -30.12 -3.45
N GLU A 104 0.83 -30.20 -4.47
CA GLU A 104 2.25 -29.84 -4.30
C GLU A 104 2.40 -28.34 -3.93
N ARG A 105 3.55 -28.01 -3.33
CA ARG A 105 3.92 -26.65 -2.92
C ARG A 105 5.34 -26.32 -3.39
N PRO A 106 5.56 -26.13 -4.70
CA PRO A 106 6.83 -25.61 -5.17
C PRO A 106 7.07 -24.21 -4.62
N THR A 107 8.34 -23.88 -4.43
CA THR A 107 8.79 -22.54 -4.09
C THR A 107 9.35 -21.88 -5.34
N LEU A 108 8.86 -20.69 -5.67
CA LEU A 108 9.42 -19.86 -6.73
C LEU A 108 10.29 -18.77 -6.10
N LEU A 109 11.58 -18.73 -6.43
CA LEU A 109 12.50 -17.69 -6.02
C LEU A 109 12.87 -16.84 -7.24
N LEU A 110 12.58 -15.55 -7.19
CA LEU A 110 13.00 -14.58 -8.19
C LEU A 110 14.15 -13.75 -7.65
N THR A 111 15.18 -13.57 -8.46
CA THR A 111 16.38 -12.79 -8.13
C THR A 111 16.66 -11.79 -9.25
N GLY A 112 16.75 -10.51 -8.91
CA GLY A 112 17.31 -9.49 -9.77
C GLY A 112 18.64 -9.04 -9.23
N GLN A 113 19.61 -8.88 -10.13
CA GLN A 113 20.92 -8.35 -9.80
C GLN A 113 21.40 -7.42 -10.90
N GLY A 114 22.04 -6.31 -10.51
CA GLY A 114 22.57 -5.33 -11.45
C GLY A 114 23.57 -4.40 -10.80
N GLU A 115 24.25 -3.61 -11.63
CA GLU A 115 25.16 -2.56 -11.19
C GLU A 115 24.46 -1.21 -11.40
N VAL A 116 24.14 -0.50 -10.31
CA VAL A 116 23.54 0.83 -10.36
C VAL A 116 24.62 1.81 -9.96
N THR A 117 25.08 2.61 -10.91
CA THR A 117 26.00 3.73 -10.64
C THR A 117 27.12 3.36 -9.65
N SER A 118 27.86 2.28 -9.95
CA SER A 118 28.99 1.73 -9.18
C SER A 118 28.71 0.96 -7.87
N ASP A 119 27.46 0.75 -7.48
CA ASP A 119 27.08 -0.16 -6.39
C ASP A 119 26.33 -1.40 -6.91
N TRP A 120 26.61 -2.56 -6.32
CA TRP A 120 25.95 -3.82 -6.67
C TRP A 120 24.66 -3.95 -5.85
N TRP A 121 23.56 -4.32 -6.50
CA TRP A 121 22.31 -4.62 -5.81
C TRP A 121 21.83 -6.03 -6.14
N ARG A 122 21.12 -6.65 -5.19
CA ARG A 122 20.44 -7.93 -5.35
C ARG A 122 19.14 -7.91 -4.56
N LYS A 123 18.03 -8.18 -5.26
CA LYS A 123 16.72 -8.36 -4.63
C LYS A 123 16.25 -9.78 -4.86
N GLU A 124 15.76 -10.40 -3.78
CA GLU A 124 15.22 -11.75 -3.80
C GLU A 124 13.77 -11.73 -3.34
N THR A 125 12.92 -12.48 -4.02
CA THR A 125 11.53 -12.65 -3.61
C THR A 125 11.10 -14.09 -3.76
N GLN A 126 10.56 -14.65 -2.69
CA GLN A 126 10.16 -16.05 -2.59
C GLN A 126 8.64 -16.15 -2.54
N TYR A 127 8.08 -17.07 -3.31
CA TYR A 127 6.65 -17.33 -3.40
C TYR A 127 6.37 -18.81 -3.18
N GLU A 128 5.32 -19.09 -2.41
CA GLU A 128 4.84 -20.45 -2.14
C GLU A 128 3.35 -20.51 -2.42
N ASN A 129 2.98 -21.02 -3.61
CA ASN A 129 1.59 -21.21 -4.00
C ASN A 129 1.26 -22.71 -4.05
N ALA A 130 0.06 -23.06 -3.57
CA ALA A 130 -0.45 -24.42 -3.72
C ALA A 130 -0.80 -24.66 -5.20
N VAL A 131 -0.42 -25.83 -5.70
CA VAL A 131 -0.72 -26.24 -7.09
C VAL A 131 -2.21 -26.49 -7.25
N GLY A 132 -2.79 -25.92 -8.30
CA GLY A 132 -4.19 -26.07 -8.66
C GLY A 132 -4.57 -27.53 -8.92
N ALA A 133 -5.88 -27.82 -8.91
CA ALA A 133 -6.39 -29.17 -9.19
C ALA A 133 -6.07 -29.66 -10.61
N ASP A 134 -5.71 -28.75 -11.51
CA ASP A 134 -5.27 -28.97 -12.88
C ASP A 134 -3.75 -29.20 -13.01
N GLY A 135 -3.00 -29.23 -11.89
CA GLY A 135 -1.56 -29.42 -11.91
C GLY A 135 -0.78 -28.18 -12.37
N ARG A 136 -1.41 -27.01 -12.31
CA ARG A 136 -0.80 -25.73 -12.70
C ARG A 136 -0.54 -24.84 -11.50
N MET A 137 0.57 -24.11 -11.56
CA MET A 137 0.89 -22.98 -10.69
C MET A 137 1.05 -21.74 -11.56
N GLN A 138 0.35 -20.67 -11.22
CA GLN A 138 0.57 -19.36 -11.82
C GLN A 138 1.04 -18.40 -10.75
N TYR A 139 2.02 -17.59 -11.11
CA TYR A 139 2.49 -16.49 -10.29
C TYR A 139 2.60 -15.23 -11.15
N ARG A 140 1.83 -14.20 -10.79
CA ARG A 140 1.96 -12.88 -11.40
C ARG A 140 3.03 -12.10 -10.65
N PHE A 141 4.02 -11.60 -11.38
CA PHE A 141 5.14 -10.85 -10.86
C PHE A 141 5.19 -9.47 -11.50
N ASP A 142 5.63 -8.48 -10.73
CA ASP A 142 5.73 -7.08 -11.12
C ASP A 142 7.20 -6.65 -11.06
N PHE A 143 7.69 -6.05 -12.15
CA PHE A 143 9.08 -5.58 -12.25
C PHE A 143 9.22 -4.08 -11.99
N ARG A 144 8.18 -3.39 -11.51
CA ARG A 144 8.22 -1.97 -11.15
C ARG A 144 9.31 -1.67 -10.13
N GLY A 145 10.19 -0.70 -10.47
CA GLY A 145 11.37 -0.33 -9.69
C GLY A 145 12.65 -1.07 -10.10
N TRP A 146 12.57 -1.96 -11.09
CA TRP A 146 13.71 -2.72 -11.63
C TRP A 146 13.97 -2.35 -13.11
N ASP A 147 13.04 -1.62 -13.72
CA ASP A 147 13.03 -1.10 -15.09
C ASP A 147 13.84 0.20 -15.27
N SER A 148 14.18 0.86 -14.17
CA SER A 148 15.00 2.09 -14.17
C SER A 148 16.51 1.84 -14.29
N VAL A 149 16.94 0.57 -14.28
CA VAL A 149 18.34 0.17 -14.26
C VAL A 149 18.68 -0.55 -15.58
N GLU A 150 19.57 0.04 -16.37
CA GLU A 150 20.11 -0.60 -17.57
C GLU A 150 21.04 -1.76 -17.16
N GLY A 151 20.85 -2.96 -17.71
CA GLY A 151 21.76 -4.11 -17.48
C GLY A 151 21.40 -5.05 -16.32
N VAL A 152 20.15 -5.05 -15.85
CA VAL A 152 19.68 -5.99 -14.80
C VAL A 152 19.50 -7.39 -15.36
N GLU A 153 20.10 -8.36 -14.69
CA GLU A 153 19.89 -9.78 -14.98
C GLU A 153 18.84 -10.34 -14.01
N PHE A 154 17.75 -10.86 -14.57
CA PHE A 154 16.70 -11.53 -13.81
C PHE A 154 16.85 -13.04 -13.92
N LYS A 155 16.87 -13.70 -12.77
CA LYS A 155 16.93 -15.15 -12.62
C LYS A 155 15.75 -15.63 -11.80
N GLY A 156 15.22 -16.78 -12.17
CA GLY A 156 14.25 -17.50 -11.37
C GLY A 156 14.79 -18.88 -10.98
N GLN A 157 14.34 -19.37 -9.84
CA GLN A 157 14.51 -20.75 -9.41
C GLN A 157 13.14 -21.31 -9.01
N LEU A 158 12.75 -22.41 -9.63
CA LEU A 158 11.64 -23.24 -9.18
C LEU A 158 12.21 -24.36 -8.32
N ILE A 159 11.99 -24.29 -7.02
CA ILE A 159 12.44 -25.28 -6.04
C ILE A 159 11.30 -26.25 -5.77
N HIS A 160 11.53 -27.53 -6.04
CA HIS A 160 10.53 -28.60 -5.92
C HIS A 160 11.16 -29.86 -5.32
N GLN A 161 10.34 -30.80 -4.83
CA GLN A 161 10.82 -32.09 -4.32
C GLN A 161 11.58 -32.92 -5.36
N ARG A 162 11.33 -32.70 -6.66
CA ARG A 162 12.00 -33.37 -7.79
C ARG A 162 13.29 -32.67 -8.25
N GLY A 163 13.61 -31.48 -7.75
CA GLY A 163 14.82 -30.74 -8.11
C GLY A 163 14.65 -29.22 -8.08
N VAL A 164 15.68 -28.50 -8.49
CA VAL A 164 15.66 -27.03 -8.61
C VAL A 164 15.89 -26.63 -10.05
N ALA A 165 14.89 -26.06 -10.71
CA ALA A 165 15.01 -25.58 -12.07
C ALA A 165 15.34 -24.08 -12.09
N CYS A 166 16.48 -23.73 -12.64
CA CYS A 166 16.91 -22.34 -12.80
C CYS A 166 16.57 -21.84 -14.21
N PHE A 167 16.09 -20.61 -14.31
CA PHE A 167 15.74 -19.98 -15.57
C PHE A 167 16.11 -18.51 -15.56
N SER A 168 16.28 -17.92 -16.75
CA SER A 168 16.46 -16.48 -16.93
C SER A 168 15.16 -15.86 -17.37
N ILE A 169 14.90 -14.64 -16.93
CA ILE A 169 13.74 -13.86 -17.35
C ILE A 169 14.26 -12.75 -18.26
N ASP A 170 14.01 -12.91 -19.56
CA ASP A 170 14.29 -11.86 -20.52
C ASP A 170 13.11 -10.90 -20.51
N LEU A 171 13.17 -9.88 -19.65
CA LEU A 171 12.13 -8.86 -19.66
C LEU A 171 12.02 -8.30 -21.08
N PRO A 172 10.80 -8.14 -21.63
CA PRO A 172 10.61 -7.30 -22.79
C PRO A 172 11.01 -5.92 -22.31
N LEU A 173 12.27 -5.55 -22.56
CA LEU A 173 12.68 -4.17 -22.46
C LEU A 173 11.62 -3.45 -23.27
N ALA A 174 10.78 -2.65 -22.59
CA ALA A 174 10.11 -1.60 -23.29
C ALA A 174 11.25 -0.98 -24.10
N THR A 175 11.11 -0.95 -25.43
CA THR A 175 11.73 0.14 -26.17
C THR A 175 11.15 1.36 -25.48
N THR A 176 11.82 1.79 -24.42
CA THR A 176 11.87 3.15 -23.99
C THR A 176 12.30 3.83 -25.28
N THR A 177 11.30 4.27 -26.06
CA THR A 177 11.35 5.62 -26.59
C THR A 177 11.87 6.38 -25.40
N ALA A 178 13.17 6.65 -25.41
CA ALA A 178 13.81 7.30 -24.30
C ALA A 178 12.92 8.51 -24.05
N VAL A 179 12.19 8.51 -22.94
CA VAL A 179 11.76 9.77 -22.35
C VAL A 179 13.08 10.50 -22.32
N PRO A 180 13.23 11.56 -23.15
CA PRO A 180 14.53 12.16 -23.34
C PRO A 180 15.05 12.38 -21.95
N ASN A 181 16.29 11.93 -21.72
CA ASN A 181 17.01 12.07 -20.47
C ASN A 181 17.25 13.58 -20.26
N GLN A 182 16.17 14.33 -20.14
CA GLN A 182 16.09 15.62 -19.54
C GLN A 182 16.05 15.27 -18.07
N THR A 183 17.24 15.13 -17.50
CA THR A 183 17.42 15.57 -16.12
C THR A 183 16.70 16.92 -16.04
N PRO A 184 15.61 17.08 -15.27
CA PRO A 184 14.94 18.37 -15.16
C PRO A 184 15.90 19.28 -14.38
N SER A 185 16.88 19.84 -15.07
CA SER A 185 17.92 20.70 -14.50
C SER A 185 17.38 22.11 -14.23
N GLN A 186 16.11 22.36 -14.51
CA GLN A 186 15.49 23.67 -14.30
C GLN A 186 14.14 23.51 -13.61
N SER A 187 14.10 23.96 -12.35
CA SER A 187 12.87 24.28 -11.65
C SER A 187 11.97 25.14 -12.56
N THR A 188 10.70 24.76 -12.66
CA THR A 188 9.67 25.52 -13.39
C THR A 188 9.10 26.59 -12.45
N GLN A 189 8.72 27.75 -12.98
CA GLN A 189 8.05 28.76 -12.15
C GLN A 189 6.71 28.20 -11.65
N ALA A 190 6.48 28.28 -10.35
CA ALA A 190 5.30 27.70 -9.71
C ALA A 190 4.00 28.29 -10.27
N GLU A 191 4.01 29.57 -10.64
CA GLU A 191 2.88 30.28 -11.23
C GLU A 191 2.45 29.68 -12.58
N ASP A 192 3.41 29.26 -13.40
CA ASP A 192 3.13 28.63 -14.69
C ASP A 192 2.50 27.24 -14.50
N VAL A 193 3.00 26.49 -13.50
CA VAL A 193 2.44 25.18 -13.12
C VAL A 193 1.01 25.33 -12.59
N ILE A 194 0.78 26.29 -11.69
CA ILE A 194 -0.55 26.59 -11.14
C ILE A 194 -1.52 26.94 -12.27
N ALA A 195 -1.15 27.82 -13.20
CA ALA A 195 -2.03 28.21 -14.31
C ALA A 195 -2.42 27.01 -15.20
N HIS A 196 -1.48 26.07 -15.43
CA HIS A 196 -1.78 24.85 -16.17
C HIS A 196 -2.73 23.94 -15.37
N LEU A 197 -2.47 23.73 -14.07
CA LEU A 197 -3.33 22.94 -13.20
C LEU A 197 -4.75 23.52 -13.08
N GLU A 198 -4.91 24.85 -13.07
CA GLU A 198 -6.22 25.51 -13.09
C GLU A 198 -7.00 25.20 -14.38
N THR A 199 -6.29 25.11 -15.51
CA THR A 199 -6.87 24.68 -16.79
C THR A 199 -7.34 23.22 -16.72
N LEU A 200 -6.54 22.33 -16.13
CA LEU A 200 -6.91 20.93 -15.92
C LEU A 200 -8.10 20.80 -14.96
N GLN A 201 -8.11 21.56 -13.87
CA GLN A 201 -9.23 21.62 -12.93
C GLN A 201 -10.53 22.04 -13.64
N THR A 202 -10.47 23.07 -14.48
CA THR A 202 -11.63 23.55 -15.25
C THR A 202 -12.15 22.46 -16.20
N LYS A 203 -11.27 21.71 -16.87
CA LYS A 203 -11.66 20.60 -17.75
C LYS A 203 -12.36 19.48 -16.97
N TYR A 204 -11.83 19.13 -15.80
CA TYR A 204 -12.42 18.14 -14.91
C TYR A 204 -13.81 18.56 -14.43
N GLU A 205 -13.94 19.81 -13.95
CA GLU A 205 -15.23 20.36 -13.52
C GLU A 205 -16.24 20.43 -14.66
N GLN A 206 -15.82 20.83 -15.86
CA GLN A 206 -16.70 20.86 -17.03
C GLN A 206 -17.22 19.46 -17.36
N MET A 207 -16.35 18.45 -17.36
CA MET A 207 -16.74 17.05 -17.58
C MET A 207 -17.76 16.58 -16.53
N LEU A 208 -17.61 16.95 -15.26
CA LEU A 208 -18.59 16.63 -14.22
C LEU A 208 -19.90 17.39 -14.40
N ASN A 209 -19.86 18.67 -14.81
CA ASN A 209 -21.06 19.47 -15.07
C ASN A 209 -21.87 18.95 -16.26
N ASP A 210 -21.19 18.36 -17.26
CA ASP A 210 -21.81 17.81 -18.46
C ASP A 210 -22.39 16.39 -18.26
N HIS A 211 -22.26 15.82 -17.05
CA HIS A 211 -22.72 14.47 -16.73
C HIS A 211 -23.64 14.44 -15.51
N GLU A 212 -24.75 13.71 -15.64
CA GLU A 212 -25.62 13.34 -14.53
C GLU A 212 -25.55 11.82 -14.36
N GLY A 213 -25.38 11.35 -13.13
CA GLY A 213 -25.32 9.93 -12.82
C GLY A 213 -24.09 9.58 -11.99
N TRP A 214 -23.32 8.59 -12.44
CA TRP A 214 -22.22 8.05 -11.68
C TRP A 214 -20.89 8.26 -12.39
N LEU A 215 -19.87 8.69 -11.66
CA LEU A 215 -18.48 8.61 -12.07
C LEU A 215 -17.86 7.39 -11.41
N TYR A 216 -17.29 6.49 -12.21
CA TYR A 216 -16.53 5.34 -11.76
C TYR A 216 -15.04 5.60 -11.91
N ALA A 217 -14.28 5.24 -10.87
CA ALA A 217 -12.84 5.28 -10.91
C ALA A 217 -12.23 4.08 -10.18
N HIS A 218 -11.30 3.41 -10.86
CA HIS A 218 -10.59 2.22 -10.36
C HIS A 218 -9.11 2.51 -10.27
N TYR A 219 -8.51 2.26 -9.10
CA TYR A 219 -7.11 2.51 -8.83
C TYR A 219 -6.41 1.28 -8.26
N THR A 220 -5.13 1.13 -8.58
CA THR A 220 -4.21 0.30 -7.80
C THR A 220 -3.36 1.21 -6.93
N ASP A 221 -3.25 0.91 -5.63
CA ASP A 221 -2.47 1.66 -4.65
C ASP A 221 -1.45 0.72 -4.01
N TYR A 222 -0.19 0.91 -4.36
CA TYR A 222 0.95 0.17 -3.85
C TYR A 222 1.59 0.93 -2.70
N PHE A 223 1.73 0.24 -1.57
CA PHE A 223 2.43 0.73 -0.39
C PHE A 223 3.36 -0.37 0.13
N PRO A 224 4.69 -0.23 0.05
CA PRO A 224 5.61 -1.30 0.44
C PRO A 224 5.45 -1.74 1.89
N THR A 225 5.40 -3.06 2.11
CA THR A 225 5.39 -3.69 3.44
C THR A 225 6.59 -3.32 4.29
N ALA A 226 7.75 -3.11 3.67
CA ALA A 226 8.96 -2.64 4.35
C ALA A 226 8.74 -1.32 5.12
N LEU A 227 7.86 -0.44 4.64
CA LEU A 227 7.61 0.88 5.21
C LEU A 227 6.51 0.89 6.28
N ARG A 228 5.99 -0.28 6.65
CA ARG A 228 4.92 -0.41 7.63
C ARG A 228 5.46 -0.32 9.07
N GLY A 229 6.73 -0.65 9.30
CA GLY A 229 7.24 -0.77 10.67
C GLY A 229 6.69 -2.00 11.41
N SER A 230 7.20 -2.27 12.61
CA SER A 230 7.03 -3.57 13.29
C SER A 230 5.81 -3.68 14.22
N GLU A 231 4.91 -2.71 14.21
CA GLU A 231 3.75 -2.73 15.10
C GLU A 231 2.59 -3.55 14.50
N THR A 232 1.85 -4.24 15.36
CA THR A 232 0.68 -5.08 15.05
C THR A 232 -0.23 -4.42 14.01
N ALA A 233 -0.57 -5.14 12.92
CA ALA A 233 -1.46 -4.65 11.87
C ALA A 233 -2.75 -4.05 12.46
N VAL A 234 -2.92 -2.73 12.32
CA VAL A 234 -4.04 -1.98 12.92
C VAL A 234 -5.24 -1.89 11.95
N ASN A 235 -5.03 -2.13 10.66
CA ASN A 235 -6.10 -2.19 9.66
C ASN A 235 -5.68 -3.04 8.44
N PHE A 236 -6.62 -3.24 7.51
CA PHE A 236 -6.39 -4.08 6.33
C PHE A 236 -5.23 -3.59 5.47
N LEU A 237 -4.91 -2.28 5.42
CA LEU A 237 -3.82 -1.72 4.59
C LEU A 237 -2.44 -2.33 4.89
N TRP A 238 -2.32 -3.03 6.03
CA TRP A 238 -1.11 -3.71 6.47
C TRP A 238 -0.99 -5.15 5.97
N LEU A 239 -2.03 -5.70 5.34
CA LEU A 239 -2.14 -7.13 5.02
C LEU A 239 -1.63 -7.50 3.62
N ALA A 240 -1.52 -6.54 2.69
CA ALA A 240 -1.06 -6.76 1.33
C ALA A 240 -0.33 -5.52 0.82
N ASP A 241 0.67 -5.67 -0.05
CA ASP A 241 1.46 -4.58 -0.64
C ASP A 241 0.63 -3.69 -1.57
N THR A 242 -0.32 -4.28 -2.29
CA THR A 242 -1.13 -3.61 -3.31
C THR A 242 -2.61 -3.74 -2.98
N TRP A 243 -3.31 -2.62 -3.09
CA TRP A 243 -4.75 -2.51 -2.91
C TRP A 243 -5.43 -2.07 -4.21
N VAL A 244 -6.57 -2.66 -4.48
CA VAL A 244 -7.47 -2.24 -5.55
C VAL A 244 -8.61 -1.44 -4.93
N TRP A 245 -8.73 -0.19 -5.35
CA TRP A 245 -9.76 0.73 -4.90
C TRP A 245 -10.75 0.99 -6.03
N GLU A 246 -12.02 0.76 -5.74
CA GLU A 246 -13.10 1.11 -6.64
C GLU A 246 -13.96 2.18 -6.00
N TYR A 247 -14.15 3.28 -6.73
CA TYR A 247 -14.97 4.40 -6.30
C TYR A 247 -16.10 4.64 -7.28
N TRP A 248 -17.30 4.86 -6.74
CA TRP A 248 -18.42 5.40 -7.49
C TRP A 248 -18.90 6.69 -6.84
N TYR A 249 -18.91 7.77 -7.60
CA TYR A 249 -19.37 9.08 -7.17
C TYR A 249 -20.69 9.38 -7.85
N GLU A 250 -21.72 9.66 -7.07
CA GLU A 250 -22.95 10.20 -7.64
C GLU A 250 -22.73 11.69 -7.91
N VAL A 251 -22.84 12.08 -9.17
CA VAL A 251 -22.63 13.44 -9.66
C VAL A 251 -23.97 14.01 -10.11
N SER A 252 -24.31 15.18 -9.58
CA SER A 252 -25.43 15.97 -10.06
C SER A 252 -25.06 17.44 -10.07
N GLN A 253 -25.29 18.11 -11.19
CA GLN A 253 -24.96 19.52 -11.41
C GLN A 253 -23.48 19.83 -11.09
N GLY A 254 -22.58 18.92 -11.49
CA GLY A 254 -21.14 19.03 -11.23
C GLY A 254 -20.73 18.84 -9.77
N VAL A 255 -21.67 18.54 -8.88
CA VAL A 255 -21.42 18.30 -7.46
C VAL A 255 -21.53 16.82 -7.14
N VAL A 256 -20.59 16.35 -6.33
CA VAL A 256 -20.60 14.99 -5.80
C VAL A 256 -21.50 14.96 -4.58
N ILE A 257 -22.57 14.19 -4.66
CA ILE A 257 -23.57 14.10 -3.59
C ILE A 257 -23.42 12.84 -2.75
N ARG A 258 -22.92 11.74 -3.33
CA ARG A 258 -22.65 10.48 -2.64
C ARG A 258 -21.39 9.81 -3.15
N LYS A 259 -20.79 8.96 -2.32
CA LYS A 259 -19.60 8.17 -2.66
C LYS A 259 -19.74 6.75 -2.15
N ILE A 260 -19.46 5.77 -3.02
CA ILE A 260 -19.35 4.35 -2.68
C ILE A 260 -17.88 3.97 -2.85
N ILE A 261 -17.37 3.16 -1.91
CA ILE A 261 -15.98 2.72 -1.88
C ILE A 261 -15.94 1.21 -1.69
N HIS A 262 -15.28 0.50 -2.59
CA HIS A 262 -14.91 -0.90 -2.39
C HIS A 262 -13.39 -1.00 -2.39
N VAL A 263 -12.86 -1.80 -1.47
CA VAL A 263 -11.42 -2.06 -1.38
C VAL A 263 -11.20 -3.55 -1.40
N SER A 264 -10.32 -3.99 -2.28
CA SER A 264 -9.93 -5.37 -2.44
C SER A 264 -8.42 -5.53 -2.51
N ASP A 265 -7.93 -6.72 -2.21
CA ASP A 265 -6.55 -7.08 -2.52
C ASP A 265 -6.41 -7.46 -4.01
N GLU A 266 -5.17 -7.66 -4.45
CA GLU A 266 -4.85 -8.09 -5.82
C GLU A 266 -5.42 -9.47 -6.21
N ASN A 267 -5.84 -10.28 -5.24
CA ASN A 267 -6.47 -11.58 -5.46
C ASN A 267 -8.00 -11.48 -5.56
N GLY A 268 -8.57 -10.27 -5.47
CA GLY A 268 -10.00 -10.01 -5.53
C GLY A 268 -10.73 -10.24 -4.21
N GLY A 269 -10.01 -10.47 -3.10
CA GLY A 269 -10.59 -10.51 -1.77
C GLY A 269 -11.12 -9.14 -1.38
N ILE A 270 -12.42 -9.00 -1.08
CA ILE A 270 -13.01 -7.72 -0.68
C ILE A 270 -12.82 -7.52 0.83
N TRP A 271 -12.17 -6.43 1.20
CA TRP A 271 -11.84 -6.07 2.58
C TRP A 271 -12.75 -4.98 3.14
N GLN A 272 -13.25 -4.11 2.27
CA GLN A 272 -14.10 -2.99 2.68
C GLN A 272 -15.17 -2.70 1.63
N ARG A 273 -16.37 -2.41 2.13
CA ARG A 273 -17.47 -1.78 1.38
C ARG A 273 -18.03 -0.65 2.23
N GLN A 274 -18.08 0.54 1.67
CA GLN A 274 -18.47 1.76 2.39
C GLN A 274 -19.37 2.64 1.53
N LEU A 275 -20.34 3.29 2.18
CA LEU A 275 -21.12 4.39 1.64
C LEU A 275 -20.80 5.67 2.43
N ILE A 276 -20.65 6.78 1.72
CA ILE A 276 -20.66 8.13 2.28
C ILE A 276 -21.82 8.89 1.64
N ASP A 277 -22.77 9.33 2.47
CA ASP A 277 -24.00 10.01 2.06
C ASP A 277 -24.39 11.06 3.11
N ASP A 278 -24.63 12.29 2.66
CA ASP A 278 -25.16 13.39 3.48
C ASP A 278 -24.43 13.60 4.83
N GLY A 279 -23.10 13.61 4.79
CA GLY A 279 -22.25 13.78 5.99
C GLY A 279 -22.24 12.58 6.93
N TRP A 280 -22.74 11.42 6.50
CA TRP A 280 -22.60 10.15 7.20
C TRP A 280 -21.70 9.19 6.42
N THR A 281 -21.07 8.28 7.15
CA THR A 281 -20.35 7.14 6.60
C THR A 281 -20.90 5.86 7.20
N ALA A 282 -21.11 4.84 6.37
CA ALA A 282 -21.51 3.51 6.78
C ALA A 282 -20.58 2.44 6.19
N TRP A 283 -20.03 1.60 7.06
CA TRP A 283 -19.24 0.43 6.70
C TRP A 283 -20.15 -0.79 6.60
N VAL A 284 -20.44 -1.14 5.35
CA VAL A 284 -21.34 -2.23 4.97
C VAL A 284 -20.69 -3.58 5.28
N LEU A 285 -19.39 -3.74 5.00
CA LEU A 285 -18.59 -4.84 5.53
C LEU A 285 -17.81 -4.35 6.75
N PRO A 286 -17.84 -5.08 7.88
CA PRO A 286 -17.09 -4.69 9.07
C PRO A 286 -15.59 -4.81 8.79
N VAL A 287 -14.86 -3.72 9.00
CA VAL A 287 -13.42 -3.80 9.24
C VAL A 287 -13.27 -4.28 10.68
N GLU A 288 -12.56 -5.39 10.91
CA GLU A 288 -12.44 -6.01 12.26
C GLU A 288 -11.97 -5.04 13.35
N THR A 289 -11.31 -3.95 12.95
CA THR A 289 -10.71 -2.95 13.84
C THR A 289 -11.57 -1.69 14.03
N LEU A 290 -12.71 -1.55 13.36
CA LEU A 290 -13.62 -0.42 13.56
C LEU A 290 -14.66 -0.73 14.64
N GLY A 291 -14.67 0.08 15.69
CA GLY A 291 -15.62 -0.06 16.81
C GLY A 291 -17.07 0.29 16.46
N GLU A 292 -17.31 1.11 15.43
CA GLU A 292 -18.64 1.55 15.00
C GLU A 292 -18.80 1.45 13.48
N ARG A 293 -19.93 0.89 13.02
CA ARG A 293 -20.25 0.69 11.60
C ARG A 293 -20.87 1.91 10.92
N VAL A 294 -21.31 2.90 11.68
CA VAL A 294 -21.89 4.14 11.15
C VAL A 294 -21.32 5.30 11.95
N GLN A 295 -20.82 6.33 11.28
CA GLN A 295 -20.27 7.53 11.92
C GLN A 295 -20.72 8.78 11.19
N ARG A 296 -20.85 9.88 11.94
CA ARG A 296 -21.09 11.21 11.37
C ARG A 296 -19.75 11.85 11.03
N LEU A 297 -19.66 12.43 9.84
CA LEU A 297 -18.50 13.16 9.36
C LEU A 297 -18.59 14.62 9.82
N ASP A 298 -17.48 15.14 10.35
CA ASP A 298 -17.37 16.55 10.76
C ASP A 298 -17.43 17.51 9.55
N ASN A 299 -17.17 17.01 8.34
CA ASN A 299 -17.24 17.77 7.08
C ASN A 299 -18.31 17.17 6.16
N SER A 300 -19.18 18.02 5.61
CA SER A 300 -20.48 17.64 5.03
C SER A 300 -20.46 17.24 3.55
N THR A 301 -19.31 16.98 2.93
CA THR A 301 -19.28 16.59 1.52
C THR A 301 -18.14 15.61 1.21
N PRO A 302 -18.43 14.46 0.58
CA PRO A 302 -17.39 13.66 -0.05
C PRO A 302 -16.89 14.42 -1.28
N ASN A 303 -15.72 15.05 -1.21
CA ASN A 303 -15.07 15.52 -2.43
C ASN A 303 -14.79 14.31 -3.34
N ALA A 304 -14.99 14.44 -4.66
CA ALA A 304 -14.42 13.49 -5.65
C ALA A 304 -12.91 13.68 -5.78
N ASN A 305 -12.23 13.75 -4.64
CA ASN A 305 -10.79 13.63 -4.56
C ASN A 305 -10.50 12.14 -4.48
N THR A 306 -10.56 11.48 -5.63
CA THR A 306 -10.05 10.11 -5.77
C THR A 306 -8.53 10.04 -5.64
N LEU A 307 -7.83 11.14 -5.90
CA LEU A 307 -6.39 11.34 -5.68
C LEU A 307 -6.17 12.81 -5.31
N TRP A 308 -4.91 13.24 -5.15
CA TRP A 308 -4.57 14.66 -5.11
C TRP A 308 -4.84 15.28 -6.50
N GLY A 309 -6.11 15.54 -6.80
CA GLY A 309 -6.53 16.19 -8.03
C GLY A 309 -5.90 17.59 -8.18
N PRO A 310 -6.01 18.22 -9.37
CA PRO A 310 -5.36 19.49 -9.65
C PRO A 310 -5.58 20.54 -8.55
N TYR A 311 -6.81 20.65 -8.03
CA TYR A 311 -7.15 21.54 -6.92
C TYR A 311 -6.26 21.39 -5.68
N ARG A 312 -5.97 20.16 -5.23
CA ARG A 312 -5.13 19.92 -4.04
C ARG A 312 -3.69 20.33 -4.27
N LEU A 313 -3.17 20.03 -5.47
CA LEU A 313 -1.81 20.41 -5.85
C LEU A 313 -1.66 21.93 -5.98
N ILE A 314 -2.66 22.61 -6.53
CA ILE A 314 -2.72 24.08 -6.56
C ILE A 314 -2.64 24.64 -5.15
N GLN A 315 -3.45 24.13 -4.20
CA GLN A 315 -3.41 24.58 -2.81
C GLN A 315 -2.02 24.40 -2.19
N GLN A 316 -1.39 23.23 -2.38
CA GLN A 316 -0.05 22.97 -1.85
C GLN A 316 0.99 23.93 -2.42
N LEU A 317 0.97 24.17 -3.73
CA LEU A 317 1.89 25.10 -4.39
C LEU A 317 1.70 26.53 -3.91
N GLN A 318 0.45 26.96 -3.68
CA GLN A 318 0.12 28.29 -3.15
C GLN A 318 0.52 28.48 -1.68
N ASP A 319 0.36 27.44 -0.87
CA ASP A 319 0.70 27.47 0.56
C ASP A 319 2.21 27.39 0.82
N THR A 320 2.99 26.94 -0.18
CA THR A 320 4.44 26.78 -0.09
C THR A 320 5.14 28.06 -0.54
N THR A 321 5.99 28.64 0.32
CA THR A 321 6.63 29.95 0.02
C THR A 321 7.63 29.90 -1.13
N LYS A 322 8.22 28.74 -1.41
CA LYS A 322 9.18 28.48 -2.49
C LYS A 322 9.11 27.00 -2.89
N PRO A 323 8.05 26.56 -3.59
CA PRO A 323 7.93 25.16 -3.97
C PRO A 323 9.05 24.84 -4.98
N ASP A 324 9.77 23.75 -4.73
CA ASP A 324 10.65 23.18 -5.74
C ASP A 324 9.81 22.27 -6.62
N VAL A 325 9.43 22.77 -7.80
CA VAL A 325 8.53 22.10 -8.73
C VAL A 325 9.16 22.04 -10.11
N THR A 326 8.96 20.91 -10.77
CA THR A 326 9.28 20.71 -12.18
C THR A 326 8.05 20.19 -12.88
N ALA A 327 7.79 20.67 -14.10
CA ALA A 327 6.66 20.19 -14.88
C ALA A 327 6.99 20.12 -16.37
N TRP A 328 6.40 19.16 -17.06
CA TRP A 328 6.56 18.98 -18.50
C TRP A 328 5.35 18.28 -19.12
N GLU A 329 5.21 18.39 -20.44
CA GLU A 329 4.19 17.67 -21.21
C GLU A 329 4.85 16.58 -22.06
N ALA A 330 4.23 15.40 -22.10
CA ALA A 330 4.63 14.29 -22.96
C ALA A 330 3.40 13.44 -23.29
N ASP A 331 3.20 13.09 -24.56
CA ASP A 331 2.16 12.15 -25.01
C ASP A 331 0.73 12.43 -24.48
N ASP A 332 0.29 13.70 -24.57
CA ASP A 332 -0.99 14.18 -24.02
C ASP A 332 -1.15 14.05 -22.49
N LEU A 333 -0.03 13.88 -21.78
CA LEU A 333 0.05 13.89 -20.33
C LEU A 333 0.80 15.12 -19.84
N TYR A 334 0.37 15.65 -18.70
CA TYR A 334 1.08 16.68 -17.96
C TYR A 334 1.68 16.09 -16.70
N HIS A 335 2.99 16.21 -16.58
CA HIS A 335 3.75 15.69 -15.46
C HIS A 335 4.12 16.84 -14.54
N VAL A 336 3.95 16.65 -13.23
CA VAL A 336 4.36 17.60 -12.20
C VAL A 336 5.09 16.85 -11.10
N THR A 337 6.33 17.24 -10.80
CA THR A 337 7.08 16.71 -9.65
C THR A 337 7.33 17.80 -8.64
N LEU A 338 6.90 17.57 -7.40
CA LEU A 338 7.26 18.36 -6.24
C LEU A 338 8.44 17.75 -5.53
N TYR A 339 9.36 18.59 -5.06
CA TYR A 339 10.50 18.20 -4.25
C TYR A 339 10.47 18.93 -2.91
N ASP A 340 10.65 18.18 -1.83
CA ASP A 340 10.79 18.72 -0.48
C ASP A 340 12.08 18.19 0.14
N SER A 341 12.94 19.09 0.61
CA SER A 341 14.17 18.73 1.33
C SER A 341 14.03 18.99 2.82
N TYR A 342 14.57 18.11 3.65
CA TYR A 342 14.57 18.22 5.11
C TYR A 342 15.99 18.49 5.64
N GLU A 343 16.17 19.64 6.30
CA GLU A 343 17.42 20.00 6.94
C GLU A 343 17.15 20.42 8.40
N PRO A 344 17.51 19.60 9.40
CA PRO A 344 18.14 18.27 9.26
C PRO A 344 17.16 17.20 8.71
N PRO A 345 17.67 16.04 8.24
CA PRO A 345 16.84 14.87 7.93
C PRO A 345 15.91 14.51 9.09
N ILE A 346 14.72 13.99 8.78
CA ILE A 346 13.66 13.72 9.76
C ILE A 346 13.44 12.22 9.94
N GLU A 347 13.16 11.82 11.18
CA GLU A 347 12.74 10.45 11.50
C GLU A 347 11.29 10.23 11.08
N ILE A 348 11.05 9.19 10.28
CA ILE A 348 9.72 8.82 9.80
C ILE A 348 9.47 7.36 10.15
N VAL A 349 8.32 7.07 10.75
CA VAL A 349 7.92 5.70 11.08
C VAL A 349 7.90 4.85 9.81
N GLY A 350 8.51 3.66 9.88
CA GLY A 350 8.61 2.73 8.76
C GLY A 350 9.94 2.78 8.01
N PHE A 351 10.75 3.82 8.21
CA PHE A 351 12.09 3.89 7.64
C PHE A 351 13.15 3.44 8.64
N GLU A 352 14.17 2.73 8.15
CA GLU A 352 15.33 2.33 8.97
C GLU A 352 16.33 3.49 9.15
N GLU A 353 16.27 4.49 8.27
CA GLU A 353 17.12 5.67 8.27
C GLU A 353 16.28 6.97 8.21
N PRO A 354 16.81 8.10 8.71
CA PRO A 354 16.16 9.40 8.55
C PRO A 354 15.96 9.75 7.08
N VAL A 355 14.84 10.41 6.78
CA VAL A 355 14.51 10.89 5.44
C VAL A 355 15.07 12.30 5.23
N ALA A 356 15.93 12.46 4.24
CA ALA A 356 16.60 13.71 3.87
C ALA A 356 15.81 14.54 2.83
N ALA A 357 15.02 13.88 1.99
CA ALA A 357 14.13 14.56 1.05
C ALA A 357 12.96 13.67 0.66
N SER A 358 11.95 14.24 0.02
CA SER A 358 10.88 13.51 -0.63
C SER A 358 10.59 14.12 -1.99
N ARG A 359 10.06 13.30 -2.89
CA ARG A 359 9.50 13.77 -4.16
C ARG A 359 8.14 13.13 -4.40
N VAL A 360 7.21 13.92 -4.92
CA VAL A 360 5.89 13.45 -5.33
C VAL A 360 5.71 13.79 -6.80
N HIS A 361 5.50 12.78 -7.62
CA HIS A 361 5.26 12.92 -9.05
C HIS A 361 3.79 12.64 -9.36
N PHE A 362 3.18 13.56 -10.08
CA PHE A 362 1.80 13.48 -10.56
C PHE A 362 1.82 13.42 -12.08
N VAL A 363 0.95 12.58 -12.63
CA VAL A 363 0.69 12.51 -14.07
C VAL A 363 -0.78 12.78 -14.29
N PHE A 364 -1.08 13.81 -15.07
CA PHE A 364 -2.43 14.22 -15.40
C PHE A 364 -2.73 13.92 -16.87
N ASP A 365 -3.93 13.43 -17.15
CA ASP A 365 -4.49 13.38 -18.50
C ASP A 365 -4.87 14.80 -18.94
N ASN A 366 -4.21 15.34 -19.98
CA ASN A 366 -4.45 16.71 -20.43
C ASN A 366 -5.84 16.95 -21.01
N LYS A 367 -6.50 15.90 -21.49
CA LYS A 367 -7.83 16.00 -22.08
C LYS A 367 -8.90 16.10 -21.00
N ARG A 368 -8.79 15.28 -19.95
CA ARG A 368 -9.81 15.16 -18.91
C ARG A 368 -9.50 15.96 -17.64
N GLY A 369 -8.25 16.34 -17.41
CA GLY A 369 -7.81 16.99 -16.16
C GLY A 369 -7.78 16.04 -14.96
N VAL A 370 -7.66 14.73 -15.21
CA VAL A 370 -7.69 13.68 -14.19
C VAL A 370 -6.27 13.23 -13.89
N VAL A 371 -5.94 13.03 -12.61
CA VAL A 371 -4.69 12.37 -12.21
C VAL A 371 -4.77 10.89 -12.58
N VAL A 372 -3.89 10.45 -13.46
CA VAL A 372 -3.79 9.05 -13.91
C VAL A 372 -2.74 8.26 -13.14
N GLN A 373 -1.74 8.94 -12.60
CA GLN A 373 -0.71 8.32 -11.77
C GLN A 373 -0.21 9.32 -10.72
N GLN A 374 0.09 8.81 -9.54
CA GLN A 374 0.79 9.51 -8.48
C GLN A 374 1.86 8.58 -7.91
N SER A 375 3.09 9.04 -7.79
CA SER A 375 4.16 8.29 -7.15
C SER A 375 4.85 9.15 -6.11
N THR A 376 5.19 8.55 -4.97
CA THR A 376 5.90 9.20 -3.87
C THR A 376 7.19 8.43 -3.61
N GLU A 377 8.30 9.14 -3.53
CA GLU A 377 9.61 8.60 -3.18
C GLU A 377 10.24 9.41 -2.05
N SER A 378 11.09 8.77 -1.27
CA SER A 378 11.82 9.39 -0.16
C SER A 378 13.31 9.09 -0.30
N LEU A 379 14.14 10.12 -0.11
CA LEU A 379 15.59 10.04 -0.09
C LEU A 379 16.05 9.76 1.34
N LEU A 380 16.68 8.62 1.56
CA LEU A 380 17.26 8.25 2.86
C LEU A 380 18.53 9.06 3.13
N ALA A 381 18.91 9.19 4.40
CA ALA A 381 20.14 9.87 4.81
C ALA A 381 21.40 9.24 4.19
N GLY A 382 21.39 7.93 3.91
CA GLY A 382 22.43 7.23 3.16
C GLY A 382 22.52 7.59 1.66
N GLY A 383 21.54 8.30 1.10
CA GLY A 383 21.53 8.76 -0.28
C GLY A 383 20.71 7.92 -1.27
N GLU A 384 20.04 6.87 -0.79
CA GLU A 384 19.16 6.03 -1.61
C GLU A 384 17.75 6.63 -1.74
N TRP A 385 17.19 6.64 -2.96
CA TRP A 385 15.78 6.94 -3.18
C TRP A 385 14.95 5.66 -3.07
N MET A 386 13.90 5.70 -2.27
CA MET A 386 12.99 4.60 -2.04
C MET A 386 11.56 4.99 -2.44
N GLN A 387 10.89 4.13 -3.22
CA GLN A 387 9.46 4.27 -3.52
C GLN A 387 8.64 4.01 -2.26
N THR A 388 7.75 4.94 -1.91
CA THR A 388 6.95 4.86 -0.68
C THR A 388 5.47 4.69 -0.94
N GLN A 389 5.00 5.16 -2.10
CA GLN A 389 3.64 4.92 -2.55
C GLN A 389 3.57 5.03 -4.08
N GLU A 390 2.77 4.20 -4.72
CA GLU A 390 2.40 4.41 -6.11
C GLU A 390 0.90 4.16 -6.31
N VAL A 391 0.20 5.14 -6.87
CA VAL A 391 -1.22 5.03 -7.19
C VAL A 391 -1.42 5.21 -8.68
N ASN A 392 -2.10 4.26 -9.30
CA ASN A 392 -2.38 4.27 -10.74
C ASN A 392 -3.88 4.15 -10.98
N LEU A 393 -4.44 5.07 -11.76
CA LEU A 393 -5.80 5.01 -12.28
C LEU A 393 -5.81 4.08 -13.49
N THR A 394 -6.50 2.94 -13.38
CA THR A 394 -6.57 1.96 -14.47
C THR A 394 -7.88 2.04 -15.24
N GLN A 395 -8.94 2.59 -14.64
CA GLN A 395 -10.23 2.77 -15.32
C GLN A 395 -10.96 4.01 -14.79
N PHE A 396 -11.55 4.78 -15.70
CA PHE A 396 -12.26 6.01 -15.39
C PHE A 396 -13.41 6.23 -16.37
N ASP A 397 -14.64 6.06 -15.91
CA ASP A 397 -15.82 6.03 -16.75
C ASP A 397 -16.98 6.84 -16.17
N LEU A 398 -17.77 7.44 -17.06
CA LEU A 398 -19.05 8.05 -16.74
C LEU A 398 -20.17 7.04 -17.01
N LEU A 399 -20.91 6.67 -15.97
CA LEU A 399 -21.93 5.64 -15.97
C LEU A 399 -23.31 6.26 -15.75
N ALA A 400 -24.31 5.76 -16.47
CA ALA A 400 -25.70 6.14 -16.23
C ALA A 400 -26.31 5.40 -15.02
N GLN A 401 -25.81 4.22 -14.70
CA GLN A 401 -26.32 3.34 -13.65
C GLN A 401 -25.16 2.66 -12.92
N LEU A 402 -25.37 2.34 -11.64
CA LEU A 402 -24.42 1.55 -10.87
C LEU A 402 -24.42 0.08 -11.30
N PRO A 403 -23.27 -0.58 -11.26
CA PRO A 403 -23.23 -2.04 -11.30
C PRO A 403 -23.87 -2.64 -10.03
N ASP A 404 -24.37 -3.88 -10.12
CA ASP A 404 -25.14 -4.54 -9.06
C ASP A 404 -24.43 -4.59 -7.70
N ASN A 405 -23.11 -4.78 -7.69
CA ASN A 405 -22.30 -4.81 -6.47
C ASN A 405 -22.29 -3.45 -5.77
N ALA A 406 -22.10 -2.36 -6.51
CA ALA A 406 -22.12 -1.00 -5.98
C ALA A 406 -23.55 -0.59 -5.57
N ALA A 407 -24.56 -0.92 -6.37
CA ALA A 407 -25.97 -0.67 -6.05
C ALA A 407 -26.39 -1.34 -4.74
N ARG A 408 -25.93 -2.56 -4.49
CA ARG A 408 -26.14 -3.25 -3.21
C ARG A 408 -25.47 -2.53 -2.04
N THR A 409 -24.25 -2.01 -2.23
CA THR A 409 -23.57 -1.23 -1.17
C THR A 409 -24.32 0.05 -0.84
N LEU A 410 -24.89 0.71 -1.86
CA LEU A 410 -25.74 1.87 -1.66
C LEU A 410 -26.96 1.52 -0.81
N GLU A 411 -27.72 0.48 -1.21
CA GLU A 411 -28.91 0.04 -0.48
C GLU A 411 -28.59 -0.33 0.99
N GLU A 412 -27.58 -1.17 1.20
CA GLU A 412 -27.17 -1.63 2.53
C GLU A 412 -26.65 -0.47 3.38
N GLY A 413 -25.86 0.43 2.79
CA GLY A 413 -25.31 1.61 3.46
C GLY A 413 -26.39 2.61 3.86
N THR A 414 -27.34 2.91 2.97
CA THR A 414 -28.46 3.82 3.25
C THR A 414 -29.32 3.25 4.39
N ALA A 415 -29.65 1.96 4.35
CA ALA A 415 -30.40 1.31 5.42
C ALA A 415 -29.68 1.40 6.79
N LEU A 416 -28.35 1.27 6.80
CA LEU A 416 -27.54 1.46 8.02
C LEU A 416 -27.59 2.90 8.53
N ILE A 417 -27.42 3.89 7.65
CA ILE A 417 -27.48 5.31 8.02
C ILE A 417 -28.87 5.66 8.58
N ASP A 418 -29.93 5.23 7.90
CA ASP A 418 -31.31 5.50 8.31
C ASP A 418 -31.67 4.86 9.65
N ALA A 419 -31.11 3.68 9.97
CA ALA A 419 -31.33 3.05 11.28
C ALA A 419 -30.63 3.78 12.44
N TYR A 420 -29.60 4.58 12.14
CA TYR A 420 -28.84 5.37 13.13
C TYR A 420 -29.37 6.79 13.33
N ARG A 421 -30.17 7.30 12.36
CA ARG A 421 -30.85 8.60 12.44
C ARG A 421 -32.08 8.52 13.33
#